data_AF-A0A517RB37-F1
#
_entry.id   AF-A0A517RB37-F1
#
_cell.length_a   1.000
_cell.length_b   1.000
_cell.length_c   1.000
_cell.angle_alpha   90.00
_cell.angle_beta   90.00
_cell.angle_gamma   90.00
#
_symmetry.space_group_name_H-M   'P 1'
#
loop_
_entity.id
_entity.type
_entity.pdbx_description
1 polymer ?
#
loop_
_entity_poly.entity_id
_entity_poly.type
_entity_poly.pdbx_seq_one_letter_code
_entity_poly.pdbx_strand_id
1 'polypeptide(L)'
;MSSKEETEPAGDGTINGLTVLKSSELARFSNNELQEAMDYCDEDFGVGDLIVVKTPAAGGTNWTIETIAGEQVEKTIRGILVYVQRSGVLWPSFDPDGSGNRVLQTYDFKTAQLMCDPEEVPDEMIDVLEDYKLADATETEPAIYNWEGLPYNQFGSGKDGHGKRCKDQRVLFILRKDDIYPLMIRVQPGSLKNITKFIKQIPAVAKVPYFRCEIELSLTKEKSQGGKDFSQIHAKLVGILDRADGELIKENFWDVLHSGVAKQADEELTESDDAAYTDAE
;
A
#
# COMPACT_ATOMS: atom_id res chain seq x y z
N MET A 1 12.98 42.00 40.94
CA MET A 1 13.11 40.71 40.23
C MET A 1 11.72 40.09 40.22
N SER A 2 10.96 40.33 39.16
CA SER A 2 9.64 39.75 38.96
C SER A 2 9.77 38.80 37.78
N SER A 3 9.77 37.51 38.07
CA SER A 3 9.72 36.43 37.12
C SER A 3 8.42 36.55 36.32
N LYS A 4 8.55 36.84 35.03
CA LYS A 4 7.44 36.68 34.09
C LYS A 4 7.26 35.18 33.88
N GLU A 5 6.18 34.67 34.44
CA GLU A 5 5.56 33.41 34.07
C GLU A 5 5.18 33.53 32.59
N GLU A 6 5.95 32.86 31.72
CA GLU A 6 5.66 32.74 30.30
C GLU A 6 4.58 31.67 30.17
N THR A 7 3.32 32.12 30.17
CA THR A 7 2.16 31.27 29.90
C THR A 7 2.25 30.75 28.47
N GLU A 8 2.57 29.47 28.30
CA GLU A 8 2.35 28.75 27.03
C GLU A 8 0.86 28.83 26.65
N PRO A 9 0.51 29.18 25.40
CA PRO A 9 -0.87 29.13 24.99
C PRO A 9 -1.27 27.67 24.72
N ALA A 10 -1.99 27.09 25.67
CA ALA A 10 -2.79 25.88 25.46
C ALA A 10 -3.96 26.19 24.50
N GLY A 11 -3.68 26.22 23.20
CA GLY A 11 -4.69 26.25 22.15
C GLY A 11 -4.80 24.87 21.49
N ASP A 12 -6.01 24.32 21.43
CA ASP A 12 -6.40 23.30 20.44
C ASP A 12 -5.99 23.82 19.05
N GLY A 13 -4.88 23.29 18.55
CA GLY A 13 -4.25 23.77 17.33
C GLY A 13 -5.01 23.23 16.13
N THR A 14 -5.66 24.13 15.39
CA THR A 14 -6.20 23.83 14.06
C THR A 14 -5.37 24.53 13.00
N ILE A 15 -5.01 23.81 11.93
CA ILE A 15 -4.38 24.40 10.73
C ILE A 15 -5.27 24.11 9.53
N ASN A 16 -5.73 25.16 8.86
CA ASN A 16 -6.69 25.08 7.75
C ASN A 16 -7.97 24.27 8.08
N GLY A 17 -8.43 24.28 9.34
CA GLY A 17 -9.61 23.53 9.79
C GLY A 17 -9.39 22.04 10.08
N LEU A 18 -8.14 21.58 10.09
CA LEU A 18 -7.75 20.22 10.48
C LEU A 18 -7.18 20.22 11.90
N THR A 19 -7.53 19.19 12.67
CA THR A 19 -6.97 18.95 14.01
C THR A 19 -5.49 18.61 13.90
N VAL A 20 -4.66 19.29 14.71
CA VAL A 20 -3.26 18.91 14.90
C VAL A 20 -3.19 17.85 15.99
N LEU A 21 -2.71 16.66 15.64
CA LEU A 21 -2.40 15.64 16.64
C LEU A 21 -1.10 16.01 17.36
N LYS A 22 -1.02 15.71 18.66
CA LYS A 22 0.12 16.08 19.51
C LYS A 22 1.09 14.92 19.67
N SER A 23 2.37 15.24 19.92
CA SER A 23 3.44 14.28 20.16
C SER A 23 3.15 13.28 21.28
N SER A 24 2.36 13.65 22.30
CA SER A 24 1.94 12.72 23.36
C SER A 24 1.12 11.54 22.82
N GLU A 25 0.42 11.69 21.70
CA GLU A 25 -0.34 10.62 21.05
C GLU A 25 0.56 9.64 20.25
N LEU A 26 1.82 10.02 20.01
CA LEU A 26 2.86 9.23 19.36
C LEU A 26 3.94 8.74 20.35
N ALA A 27 3.92 9.20 21.61
CA ALA A 27 4.90 8.83 22.63
C ALA A 27 5.04 7.31 22.86
N ARG A 28 4.07 6.50 22.41
CA ARG A 28 4.16 5.04 22.47
C ARG A 28 5.27 4.43 21.61
N PHE A 29 5.80 5.14 20.61
CA PHE A 29 6.99 4.67 19.87
C PHE A 29 8.28 4.74 20.72
N SER A 30 8.23 5.40 21.88
CA SER A 30 9.33 5.41 22.86
C SER A 30 9.11 4.42 24.02
N ASN A 31 8.06 3.61 23.98
CA ASN A 31 7.62 2.84 25.14
C ASN A 31 8.54 1.62 25.37
N ASN A 32 9.31 1.66 26.46
CA ASN A 32 10.28 0.62 26.82
C ASN A 32 9.68 -0.80 26.88
N GLU A 33 8.42 -0.96 27.28
CA GLU A 33 7.76 -2.28 27.38
C GLU A 33 7.56 -2.94 26.02
N LEU A 34 7.36 -2.15 24.96
CA LEU A 34 7.24 -2.66 23.60
C LEU A 34 8.61 -3.10 23.08
N GLN A 35 9.62 -2.25 23.25
CA GLN A 35 10.99 -2.58 22.86
C GLN A 35 11.44 -3.84 23.60
N GLU A 36 11.12 -3.96 24.88
CA GLU A 36 11.36 -5.15 25.67
C GLU A 36 10.64 -6.38 25.08
N ALA A 37 9.36 -6.27 24.74
CA ALA A 37 8.63 -7.38 24.11
C ALA A 37 9.20 -7.79 22.75
N MET A 38 9.69 -6.83 21.94
CA MET A 38 10.34 -7.10 20.66
C MET A 38 11.74 -7.69 20.85
N ASP A 39 12.52 -7.22 21.82
CA ASP A 39 13.86 -7.73 22.12
C ASP A 39 13.81 -9.18 22.62
N TYR A 40 12.70 -9.62 23.23
CA TYR A 40 12.44 -11.01 23.61
C TYR A 40 11.64 -11.80 22.57
N CYS A 41 11.23 -11.17 21.48
CA CYS A 41 10.66 -11.84 20.32
C CYS A 41 11.84 -12.23 19.41
N ASP A 42 12.33 -13.46 19.54
CA ASP A 42 13.46 -14.00 18.74
C ASP A 42 13.14 -14.19 17.23
N GLU A 43 12.09 -13.54 16.72
CA GLU A 43 11.66 -13.61 15.32
C GLU A 43 11.76 -12.24 14.64
N ASP A 44 12.32 -12.23 13.42
CA ASP A 44 12.35 -11.04 12.58
C ASP A 44 10.94 -10.68 12.10
N PHE A 45 10.49 -9.46 12.37
CA PHE A 45 9.17 -8.99 11.95
C PHE A 45 9.25 -8.34 10.56
N GLY A 46 8.55 -8.92 9.59
CA GLY A 46 8.50 -8.44 8.21
C GLY A 46 7.17 -7.77 7.82
N VAL A 47 7.11 -7.26 6.59
CA VAL A 47 5.85 -6.73 6.01
C VAL A 47 4.79 -7.82 5.92
N GLY A 48 5.19 -9.10 5.78
CA GLY A 48 4.30 -10.26 5.72
C GLY A 48 3.50 -10.50 7.00
N ASP A 49 4.01 -10.06 8.16
CA ASP A 49 3.41 -10.28 9.47
C ASP A 49 2.38 -9.21 9.85
N LEU A 50 2.23 -8.18 9.03
CA LEU A 50 1.25 -7.13 9.23
C LEU A 50 -0.18 -7.65 9.02
N ILE A 51 -1.09 -7.15 9.84
CA ILE A 51 -2.52 -7.51 9.73
C ILE A 51 -3.08 -6.97 8.41
N VAL A 52 -3.48 -7.91 7.54
CA VAL A 52 -4.12 -7.59 6.26
C VAL A 52 -5.63 -7.46 6.45
N VAL A 53 -6.13 -6.23 6.37
CA VAL A 53 -7.57 -5.94 6.40
C VAL A 53 -8.12 -5.96 4.98
N LYS A 54 -8.99 -6.94 4.71
CA LYS A 54 -9.66 -7.09 3.41
C LYS A 54 -10.91 -6.21 3.36
N THR A 55 -11.12 -5.56 2.22
CA THR A 55 -12.44 -4.97 1.93
C THR A 55 -13.48 -6.09 1.82
N PRO A 56 -14.63 -5.99 2.52
CA PRO A 56 -15.66 -7.03 2.49
C PRO A 56 -16.26 -7.22 1.10
N ALA A 57 -16.69 -8.44 0.81
CA ALA A 57 -17.38 -8.77 -0.42
C ALA A 57 -18.85 -8.31 -0.40
N ALA A 58 -19.49 -8.31 -1.57
CA ALA A 58 -20.94 -8.12 -1.74
C ALA A 58 -21.54 -6.83 -1.15
N GLY A 59 -20.74 -5.78 -0.94
CA GLY A 59 -21.23 -4.50 -0.45
C GLY A 59 -21.36 -4.41 1.07
N GLY A 60 -20.62 -5.23 1.83
CA GLY A 60 -20.49 -5.05 3.28
C GLY A 60 -19.92 -3.67 3.65
N THR A 61 -20.42 -3.06 4.71
CA THR A 61 -20.05 -1.69 5.11
C THR A 61 -19.28 -1.62 6.42
N ASN A 62 -18.84 -2.77 6.94
CA ASN A 62 -18.00 -2.86 8.14
C ASN A 62 -16.67 -3.50 7.78
N TRP A 63 -15.62 -3.04 8.45
CA TRP A 63 -14.30 -3.63 8.45
C TRP A 63 -14.25 -4.78 9.44
N THR A 64 -13.59 -5.87 9.06
CA THR A 64 -13.23 -6.96 9.94
C THR A 64 -11.72 -6.94 10.13
N ILE A 65 -11.26 -6.77 11.36
CA ILE A 65 -9.85 -6.73 11.73
C ILE A 65 -9.59 -7.98 12.59
N GLU A 66 -8.88 -8.93 12.02
CA GLU A 66 -8.52 -10.17 12.69
C GLU A 66 -7.20 -9.97 13.42
N THR A 67 -7.24 -10.06 14.75
CA THR A 67 -6.06 -9.93 15.61
C THR A 67 -5.85 -11.22 16.40
N ILE A 68 -4.69 -11.37 17.04
CA ILE A 68 -4.46 -12.48 18.00
C ILE A 68 -5.44 -12.45 19.19
N ALA A 69 -6.03 -11.28 19.50
CA ALA A 69 -7.04 -11.12 20.55
C ALA A 69 -8.46 -11.45 20.05
N GLY A 70 -8.62 -11.80 18.77
CA GLY A 70 -9.89 -12.12 18.13
C GLY A 70 -10.29 -11.11 17.05
N GLU A 71 -11.51 -11.32 16.55
CA GLU A 71 -12.12 -10.53 15.48
C GLU A 71 -12.72 -9.23 16.03
N GLN A 72 -12.38 -8.10 15.42
CA GLN A 72 -12.96 -6.80 15.70
C GLN A 72 -13.73 -6.30 14.48
N VAL A 73 -14.96 -5.83 14.69
CA VAL A 73 -15.81 -5.28 13.62
C VAL A 73 -15.95 -3.77 13.81
N GLU A 74 -15.44 -3.00 12.86
CA GLU A 74 -15.42 -1.53 12.91
C GLU A 74 -16.16 -0.91 11.73
N LYS A 75 -16.84 0.22 11.95
CA LYS A 75 -17.48 0.97 10.85
C LYS A 75 -16.48 1.81 10.06
N THR A 76 -15.43 2.25 10.73
CA THR A 76 -14.38 3.07 10.14
C THR A 76 -13.03 2.65 10.69
N ILE A 77 -11.98 2.77 9.87
CA ILE A 77 -10.59 2.64 10.33
C ILE A 77 -9.99 4.03 10.36
N ARG A 78 -9.50 4.46 11.53
CA ARG A 78 -8.88 5.77 11.73
C ARG A 78 -7.43 5.61 12.16
N GLY A 79 -6.53 6.34 11.51
CA GLY A 79 -5.11 6.30 11.84
C GLY A 79 -4.24 7.13 10.89
N ILE A 80 -2.93 7.13 11.13
CA ILE A 80 -1.94 7.81 10.29
C ILE A 80 -1.69 7.00 9.03
N LEU A 81 -1.77 7.64 7.86
CA LEU A 81 -1.43 7.01 6.58
C LEU A 81 0.09 6.95 6.41
N VAL A 82 0.76 6.00 7.06
CA VAL A 82 2.22 5.96 7.14
C VAL A 82 2.89 5.59 5.82
N TYR A 83 2.24 4.80 4.98
CA TYR A 83 2.76 4.43 3.66
C TYR A 83 1.64 4.14 2.65
N VAL A 84 1.93 4.38 1.37
CA VAL A 84 1.05 3.99 0.25
C VAL A 84 1.89 3.18 -0.73
N GLN A 85 1.70 1.87 -0.74
CA GLN A 85 2.29 1.02 -1.76
C GLN A 85 1.50 1.14 -3.05
N ARG A 86 2.23 1.35 -4.13
CA ARG A 86 1.71 1.46 -5.48
C ARG A 86 2.34 0.33 -6.29
N SER A 87 1.51 -0.51 -6.91
CA SER A 87 2.01 -1.46 -7.89
C SER A 87 1.07 -1.59 -9.07
N GLY A 88 1.59 -2.07 -10.19
CA GLY A 88 0.81 -2.45 -11.36
C GLY A 88 1.27 -3.83 -11.81
N VAL A 89 0.34 -4.67 -12.23
CA VAL A 89 0.63 -6.06 -12.58
C VAL A 89 0.06 -6.40 -13.95
N LEU A 90 0.86 -7.05 -14.78
CA LEU A 90 0.43 -7.71 -16.00
C LEU A 90 0.40 -9.22 -15.78
N TRP A 91 -0.77 -9.84 -15.90
CA TRP A 91 -0.95 -11.29 -15.80
C TRP A 91 -0.82 -11.96 -17.18
N PRO A 92 -0.48 -13.27 -17.25
CA PRO A 92 -0.40 -14.00 -18.52
C PRO A 92 -1.72 -14.01 -19.30
N SER A 93 -2.86 -14.08 -18.61
CA SER A 93 -4.20 -14.05 -19.22
C SER A 93 -5.08 -12.93 -18.66
N PHE A 94 -6.19 -12.64 -19.33
CA PHE A 94 -7.18 -11.65 -18.87
C PHE A 94 -7.87 -12.07 -17.57
N ASP A 95 -8.11 -13.37 -17.42
CA ASP A 95 -8.78 -14.00 -16.29
C ASP A 95 -7.80 -14.98 -15.63
N PRO A 96 -6.83 -14.50 -14.83
CA PRO A 96 -5.91 -15.39 -14.13
C PRO A 96 -6.72 -16.22 -13.13
N ASP A 97 -6.47 -17.53 -13.13
CA ASP A 97 -7.06 -18.52 -12.21
C ASP A 97 -6.53 -18.40 -10.77
N GLY A 98 -5.58 -17.50 -10.54
CA GLY A 98 -4.93 -17.28 -9.25
C GLY A 98 -3.69 -18.12 -9.02
N SER A 99 -3.31 -18.99 -9.98
CA SER A 99 -2.11 -19.84 -9.92
C SER A 99 -0.96 -19.41 -10.83
N GLY A 100 -1.16 -18.44 -11.73
CA GLY A 100 -0.09 -18.00 -12.65
C GLY A 100 0.87 -16.98 -12.05
N ASN A 101 2.17 -17.12 -12.34
CA ASN A 101 3.17 -16.08 -12.12
C ASN A 101 2.78 -14.80 -12.89
N ARG A 102 3.18 -13.66 -12.34
CA ARG A 102 2.96 -12.36 -13.00
C ARG A 102 3.94 -12.28 -14.16
N VAL A 103 3.54 -11.67 -15.28
CA VAL A 103 4.48 -11.42 -16.38
C VAL A 103 5.33 -10.20 -16.04
N LEU A 104 4.67 -9.05 -15.80
CA LEU A 104 5.35 -7.83 -15.40
C LEU A 104 4.78 -7.26 -14.10
N GLN A 105 5.65 -6.63 -13.32
CA GLN A 105 5.25 -5.83 -12.16
C GLN A 105 6.00 -4.50 -12.12
N THR A 106 5.28 -3.44 -11.81
CA THR A 106 5.84 -2.10 -11.57
C THR A 106 5.57 -1.68 -10.14
N TYR A 107 6.47 -0.88 -9.58
CA TYR A 107 6.29 -0.20 -8.29
C TYR A 107 6.31 1.34 -8.41
N ASP A 108 6.78 1.87 -9.54
CA ASP A 108 6.91 3.31 -9.80
C ASP A 108 5.93 3.83 -10.88
N PHE A 109 5.23 2.93 -11.58
CA PHE A 109 4.36 3.20 -12.73
C PHE A 109 5.07 3.76 -13.97
N LYS A 110 6.39 3.62 -14.05
CA LYS A 110 7.22 4.05 -15.18
C LYS A 110 7.97 2.87 -15.79
N THR A 111 8.58 2.07 -14.94
CA THR A 111 9.33 0.87 -15.32
C THR A 111 8.70 -0.37 -14.69
N ALA A 112 8.81 -1.51 -15.36
CA ALA A 112 8.36 -2.78 -14.83
C ALA A 112 9.43 -3.84 -14.99
N GLN A 113 9.49 -4.75 -14.02
CA GLN A 113 10.37 -5.91 -13.99
C GLN A 113 9.61 -7.13 -14.54
N LEU A 114 10.34 -8.03 -15.22
CA LEU A 114 9.86 -9.39 -15.51
C LEU A 114 9.77 -10.18 -14.20
N MET A 115 8.64 -10.84 -13.98
CA MET A 115 8.33 -11.57 -12.73
C MET A 115 8.15 -13.08 -12.94
N CYS A 116 8.48 -13.58 -14.14
CA CYS A 116 8.42 -14.98 -14.51
C CYS A 116 9.61 -15.32 -15.39
N ASP A 117 9.86 -16.62 -15.59
CA ASP A 117 10.86 -17.01 -16.57
C ASP A 117 10.48 -16.51 -17.97
N PRO A 118 11.46 -16.11 -18.80
CA PRO A 118 11.19 -15.67 -20.17
C PRO A 118 10.40 -16.69 -21.00
N GLU A 119 10.56 -17.99 -20.71
CA GLU A 119 9.84 -19.08 -21.39
C GLU A 119 8.37 -19.22 -20.95
N GLU A 120 8.00 -18.66 -19.79
CA GLU A 120 6.61 -18.63 -19.30
C GLU A 120 5.80 -17.45 -19.87
N VAL A 121 6.46 -16.51 -20.55
CA VAL A 121 5.80 -15.38 -21.19
C VAL A 121 4.92 -15.90 -22.34
N PRO A 122 3.61 -15.58 -22.38
CA PRO A 122 2.76 -16.01 -23.48
C PRO A 122 3.27 -15.52 -24.84
N ASP A 123 3.28 -16.40 -25.84
CA ASP A 123 3.75 -16.12 -27.21
C ASP A 123 3.20 -14.80 -27.78
N GLU A 124 1.91 -14.53 -27.52
CA GLU A 124 1.22 -13.32 -27.99
C GLU A 124 1.74 -12.00 -27.39
N MET A 125 2.53 -12.08 -26.31
CA MET A 125 3.13 -10.93 -25.64
C MET A 125 4.58 -10.70 -26.03
N ILE A 126 5.30 -11.70 -26.53
CA ILE A 126 6.76 -11.65 -26.70
C ILE A 126 7.17 -10.45 -27.55
N ASP A 127 6.63 -10.33 -28.77
CA ASP A 127 6.98 -9.23 -29.69
C ASP A 127 6.67 -7.85 -29.08
N VAL A 128 5.53 -7.73 -28.41
CA VAL A 128 5.11 -6.48 -27.77
C VAL A 128 6.01 -6.12 -26.59
N LEU A 129 6.43 -7.10 -25.80
CA LEU A 129 7.32 -6.86 -24.67
C LEU A 129 8.73 -6.49 -25.15
N GLU A 130 9.23 -7.16 -26.19
CA GLU A 130 10.55 -6.88 -26.76
C GLU A 130 10.64 -5.44 -27.30
N ASP A 131 9.61 -4.96 -27.99
CA ASP A 131 9.53 -3.57 -28.49
C ASP A 131 9.60 -2.50 -27.38
N TYR A 132 9.27 -2.88 -26.13
CA TYR A 132 9.21 -1.99 -24.97
C TYR A 132 10.27 -2.31 -23.91
N LYS A 133 11.21 -3.19 -24.23
CA LYS A 133 12.32 -3.55 -23.35
C LYS A 133 13.31 -2.40 -23.23
N LEU A 134 13.70 -2.08 -22.00
CA LEU A 134 14.66 -1.03 -21.66
C LEU A 134 16.01 -1.61 -21.25
N ALA A 135 16.01 -2.79 -20.62
CA ALA A 135 17.23 -3.49 -20.23
C ALA A 135 17.00 -5.02 -20.25
N ASP A 136 18.03 -5.76 -20.63
CA ASP A 136 18.08 -7.21 -20.49
C ASP A 136 18.25 -7.63 -19.03
N ALA A 137 17.81 -8.84 -18.71
CA ALA A 137 18.11 -9.45 -17.42
C ALA A 137 19.62 -9.67 -17.27
N THR A 138 20.10 -9.60 -16.04
CA THR A 138 21.46 -9.98 -15.63
C THR A 138 21.37 -11.13 -14.64
N GLU A 139 22.51 -11.65 -14.18
CA GLU A 139 22.54 -12.70 -13.14
C GLU A 139 21.85 -12.26 -11.84
N THR A 140 21.75 -10.96 -11.57
CA THR A 140 21.25 -10.43 -10.29
C THR A 140 20.07 -9.48 -10.42
N GLU A 141 19.65 -9.15 -11.64
CA GLU A 141 18.58 -8.17 -11.88
C GLU A 141 17.66 -8.62 -13.02
N PRO A 142 16.33 -8.49 -12.89
CA PRO A 142 15.39 -8.89 -13.93
C PRO A 142 15.42 -7.92 -15.12
N ALA A 143 14.89 -8.38 -16.26
CA ALA A 143 14.69 -7.52 -17.43
C ALA A 143 13.72 -6.36 -17.11
N ILE A 144 14.01 -5.17 -17.65
CA ILE A 144 13.25 -3.94 -17.38
C ILE A 144 12.50 -3.50 -18.63
N TYR A 145 11.24 -3.09 -18.45
CA TYR A 145 10.33 -2.69 -19.51
C TYR A 145 9.73 -1.31 -19.26
N ASN A 146 9.40 -0.58 -20.34
CA ASN A 146 8.70 0.69 -20.28
C ASN A 146 7.21 0.50 -19.97
N TRP A 147 6.84 0.59 -18.69
CA TRP A 147 5.46 0.40 -18.22
C TRP A 147 4.51 1.50 -18.70
N GLU A 148 4.96 2.76 -18.74
CA GLU A 148 4.09 3.90 -19.11
C GLU A 148 3.69 3.83 -20.58
N GLY A 149 4.62 3.43 -21.46
CA GLY A 149 4.38 3.28 -22.89
C GLY A 149 3.68 1.98 -23.28
N LEU A 150 3.72 0.94 -22.43
CA LEU A 150 3.27 -0.40 -22.77
C LEU A 150 1.81 -0.41 -23.28
N PRO A 151 1.51 -1.06 -24.43
CA PRO A 151 0.15 -1.11 -24.97
C PRO A 151 -0.87 -1.70 -23.99
N TYR A 152 -0.44 -2.68 -23.20
CA TYR A 152 -1.26 -3.32 -22.15
C TYR A 152 -1.63 -2.39 -20.98
N ASN A 153 -0.92 -1.27 -20.81
CA ASN A 153 -1.23 -0.28 -19.78
C ASN A 153 -2.10 0.89 -20.30
N GLN A 154 -2.59 0.82 -21.55
CA GLN A 154 -3.45 1.85 -22.13
C GLN A 154 -4.94 1.54 -21.93
N PHE A 155 -5.77 2.58 -21.79
CA PHE A 155 -7.23 2.39 -21.75
C PHE A 155 -7.72 1.84 -23.09
N GLY A 156 -8.60 0.84 -23.03
CA GLY A 156 -9.06 0.09 -24.20
C GLY A 156 -8.31 -1.22 -24.43
N SER A 157 -7.23 -1.49 -23.70
CA SER A 157 -6.47 -2.75 -23.84
C SER A 157 -7.04 -3.92 -23.01
N GLY A 158 -7.96 -3.63 -22.08
CA GLY A 158 -8.59 -4.67 -21.26
C GLY A 158 -9.57 -5.54 -22.05
N LYS A 159 -10.10 -6.57 -21.39
CA LYS A 159 -11.00 -7.56 -22.00
C LYS A 159 -12.18 -6.85 -22.67
N ASP A 160 -12.49 -7.25 -23.91
CA ASP A 160 -13.57 -6.64 -24.73
C ASP A 160 -13.42 -5.12 -24.92
N GLY A 161 -12.20 -4.58 -24.80
CA GLY A 161 -11.93 -3.13 -24.89
C GLY A 161 -12.25 -2.35 -23.62
N HIS A 162 -12.55 -3.02 -22.50
CA HIS A 162 -12.90 -2.37 -21.24
C HIS A 162 -11.72 -2.23 -20.29
N GLY A 163 -11.38 -0.98 -19.92
CA GLY A 163 -10.31 -0.71 -18.96
C GLY A 163 -8.92 -0.96 -19.54
N LYS A 164 -7.99 -1.42 -18.70
CA LYS A 164 -6.60 -1.74 -19.08
C LYS A 164 -6.36 -3.25 -18.96
N ARG A 165 -5.41 -3.79 -19.72
CA ARG A 165 -4.94 -5.17 -19.57
C ARG A 165 -4.14 -5.35 -18.28
N CYS A 166 -3.32 -4.35 -17.94
CA CYS A 166 -2.66 -4.26 -16.65
C CYS A 166 -3.67 -3.95 -15.53
N LYS A 167 -3.41 -4.47 -14.33
CA LYS A 167 -4.19 -4.20 -13.12
C LYS A 167 -3.41 -3.30 -12.17
N ASP A 168 -3.93 -2.12 -11.90
CA ASP A 168 -3.42 -1.21 -10.87
C ASP A 168 -3.76 -1.76 -9.49
N GLN A 169 -2.79 -1.73 -8.58
CA GLN A 169 -2.92 -2.13 -7.20
C GLN A 169 -2.46 -1.01 -6.26
N ARG A 170 -3.13 -0.93 -5.10
CA ARG A 170 -2.82 0.00 -4.03
C ARG A 170 -3.02 -0.68 -2.69
N VAL A 171 -2.04 -0.53 -1.81
CA VAL A 171 -2.14 -0.92 -0.40
C VAL A 171 -1.89 0.31 0.45
N LEU A 172 -2.80 0.58 1.39
CA LEU A 172 -2.67 1.65 2.37
C LEU A 172 -2.16 1.04 3.67
N PHE A 173 -1.14 1.64 4.25
CA PHE A 173 -0.61 1.27 5.56
C PHE A 173 -1.11 2.29 6.57
N ILE A 174 -2.00 1.86 7.46
CA ILE A 174 -2.67 2.74 8.42
C ILE A 174 -2.23 2.38 9.83
N LEU A 175 -1.51 3.28 10.49
CA LEU A 175 -1.13 3.13 11.88
C LEU A 175 -2.22 3.72 12.76
N ARG A 176 -3.00 2.85 13.42
CA ARG A 176 -4.04 3.30 14.36
C ARG A 176 -3.38 3.90 15.61
N LYS A 177 -4.15 4.70 16.37
CA LYS A 177 -3.92 4.87 17.83
C LYS A 177 -3.85 3.45 18.44
N ASP A 178 -3.25 3.16 19.57
CA ASP A 178 -3.26 1.80 20.16
C ASP A 178 -2.48 0.69 19.39
N ASP A 179 -2.40 0.70 18.06
CA ASP A 179 -1.55 -0.22 17.30
C ASP A 179 -0.08 0.25 17.29
N ILE A 180 0.81 -0.74 17.28
CA ILE A 180 2.26 -0.58 17.13
C ILE A 180 2.65 -0.61 15.66
N TYR A 181 2.09 -1.59 14.94
CA TYR A 181 2.32 -1.80 13.52
C TYR A 181 1.14 -1.33 12.68
N PRO A 182 1.37 -0.88 11.44
CA PRO A 182 0.29 -0.43 10.57
C PRO A 182 -0.55 -1.59 10.04
N LEU A 183 -1.85 -1.37 9.91
CA LEU A 183 -2.75 -2.25 9.18
C LEU A 183 -2.49 -2.14 7.67
N MET A 184 -2.47 -3.27 6.96
CA MET A 184 -2.39 -3.32 5.51
C MET A 184 -3.79 -3.40 4.88
N ILE A 185 -4.22 -2.33 4.21
CA ILE A 185 -5.54 -2.25 3.59
C ILE A 185 -5.40 -2.34 2.07
N ARG A 186 -5.80 -3.49 1.51
CA ARG A 186 -5.80 -3.70 0.06
C ARG A 186 -6.99 -2.96 -0.58
N VAL A 187 -6.69 -2.00 -1.44
CA VAL A 187 -7.70 -1.19 -2.14
C VAL A 187 -8.25 -1.98 -3.32
N GLN A 188 -9.55 -2.28 -3.28
CA GLN A 188 -10.23 -2.97 -4.38
C GLN A 188 -10.36 -2.08 -5.63
N PRO A 189 -10.51 -2.67 -6.84
CA PRO A 189 -10.59 -1.91 -8.10
C PRO A 189 -11.61 -0.77 -8.09
N GLY A 190 -12.80 -1.01 -7.51
CA GLY A 190 -13.86 -0.01 -7.39
C GLY A 190 -13.49 1.21 -6.54
N SER A 191 -12.42 1.13 -5.74
CA SER A 191 -11.94 2.19 -4.85
C SER A 191 -10.61 2.81 -5.32
N LEU A 192 -10.01 2.34 -6.43
CA LEU A 192 -8.73 2.90 -6.87
C LEU A 192 -8.85 4.37 -7.28
N LYS A 193 -9.95 4.73 -7.97
CA LYS A 193 -10.15 6.08 -8.50
C LYS A 193 -10.30 7.12 -7.38
N ASN A 194 -11.14 6.85 -6.37
CA ASN A 194 -11.41 7.80 -5.30
C ASN A 194 -10.24 7.90 -4.32
N ILE A 195 -9.58 6.80 -3.97
CA ILE A 195 -8.36 6.81 -3.14
C ILE A 195 -7.20 7.52 -3.85
N THR A 196 -6.98 7.26 -5.14
CA THR A 196 -5.96 7.99 -5.91
C THR A 196 -6.24 9.49 -5.95
N LYS A 197 -7.50 9.89 -6.13
CA LYS A 197 -7.90 11.30 -6.08
C LYS A 197 -7.64 11.90 -4.69
N PHE A 198 -8.02 11.21 -3.62
CA PHE A 198 -7.81 11.64 -2.25
C PHE A 198 -6.31 11.92 -1.97
N ILE A 199 -5.43 10.95 -2.27
CA ILE A 199 -3.99 11.09 -2.04
C ILE A 199 -3.41 12.26 -2.85
N LYS A 200 -3.81 12.41 -4.13
CA LYS A 200 -3.38 13.53 -4.98
C LYS A 200 -3.85 14.90 -4.46
N GLN A 201 -4.94 14.95 -3.69
CA GLN A 201 -5.47 16.18 -3.12
C GLN A 201 -4.80 16.58 -1.80
N ILE A 202 -4.14 15.64 -1.10
CA ILE A 202 -3.48 15.91 0.19
C ILE A 202 -2.51 17.12 0.11
N PRO A 203 -1.56 17.19 -0.85
CA PRO A 203 -0.65 18.33 -0.90
C PRO A 203 -1.35 19.68 -1.12
N ALA A 204 -2.47 19.69 -1.87
CA ALA A 204 -3.24 20.90 -2.14
C ALA A 204 -4.07 21.36 -0.93
N VAL A 205 -4.59 20.43 -0.13
CA VAL A 205 -5.47 20.72 1.01
C VAL A 205 -4.67 20.89 2.30
N ALA A 206 -3.84 19.91 2.62
CA ALA A 206 -3.13 19.80 3.90
C ALA A 206 -1.76 20.48 3.88
N LYS A 207 -1.15 20.67 2.70
CA LYS A 207 0.21 21.22 2.52
C LYS A 207 1.30 20.44 3.27
N VAL A 208 1.06 19.15 3.49
CA VAL A 208 1.99 18.19 4.11
C VAL A 208 2.01 16.90 3.30
N PRO A 209 3.07 16.08 3.37
CA PRO A 209 3.06 14.74 2.80
C PRO A 209 2.03 13.82 3.48
N TYR A 210 1.59 12.77 2.80
CA TYR A 210 0.54 11.89 3.30
C TYR A 210 0.90 11.15 4.59
N PHE A 211 2.19 10.89 4.85
CA PHE A 211 2.65 10.26 6.11
C PHE A 211 2.47 11.16 7.33
N ARG A 212 2.08 12.42 7.13
CA ARG A 212 1.68 13.35 8.19
C ARG A 212 0.16 13.50 8.31
N CYS A 213 -0.62 12.68 7.62
CA CYS A 213 -2.07 12.78 7.63
C CYS A 213 -2.70 11.67 8.46
N GLU A 214 -3.53 12.06 9.41
CA GLU A 214 -4.52 11.17 10.01
C GLU A 214 -5.74 11.11 9.10
N ILE A 215 -6.13 9.90 8.71
CA ILE A 215 -7.25 9.66 7.83
C ILE A 215 -8.27 8.74 8.50
N GLU A 216 -9.50 8.82 8.02
CA GLU A 216 -10.57 7.88 8.33
C GLU A 216 -11.03 7.21 7.05
N LEU A 217 -11.13 5.87 7.08
CA LEU A 217 -11.63 5.05 5.99
C LEU A 217 -12.99 4.47 6.34
N SER A 218 -14.00 4.73 5.53
CA SER A 218 -15.33 4.14 5.62
C SER A 218 -15.68 3.32 4.39
N LEU A 219 -16.71 2.49 4.48
CA LEU A 219 -17.20 1.66 3.39
C LEU A 219 -18.63 2.04 3.03
N THR A 220 -18.89 2.19 1.73
CA THR A 220 -20.23 2.35 1.17
C THR A 220 -20.55 1.19 0.23
N LYS A 221 -21.83 0.84 0.15
CA LYS A 221 -22.32 -0.15 -0.80
C LYS A 221 -22.59 0.52 -2.14
N GLU A 222 -21.91 0.06 -3.19
CA GLU A 222 -22.00 0.61 -4.55
C GLU A 222 -22.26 -0.48 -5.58
N LYS A 223 -22.66 -0.11 -6.81
CA LYS A 223 -22.88 -1.04 -7.92
C LYS A 223 -21.83 -0.88 -9.01
N SER A 224 -21.24 -2.01 -9.41
CA SER A 224 -20.36 -2.08 -10.57
C SER A 224 -21.15 -1.84 -11.88
N GLN A 225 -20.44 -1.62 -12.98
CA GLN A 225 -21.06 -1.47 -14.31
C GLN A 225 -21.90 -2.68 -14.71
N GLY A 226 -21.54 -3.88 -14.23
CA GLY A 226 -22.30 -5.12 -14.41
C GLY A 226 -23.42 -5.35 -13.38
N GLY A 227 -23.76 -4.34 -12.58
CA GLY A 227 -24.86 -4.40 -11.60
C GLY A 227 -24.56 -5.18 -10.31
N LYS A 228 -23.34 -5.72 -10.15
CA LYS A 228 -22.93 -6.42 -8.92
C LYS A 228 -22.62 -5.41 -7.81
N ASP A 229 -23.14 -5.67 -6.62
CA ASP A 229 -22.85 -4.90 -5.43
C ASP A 229 -21.40 -5.10 -4.97
N PHE A 230 -20.73 -4.03 -4.56
CA PHE A 230 -19.38 -4.06 -4.00
C PHE A 230 -19.22 -2.99 -2.92
N SER A 231 -18.17 -3.12 -2.12
CA SER A 231 -17.84 -2.15 -1.07
C SER A 231 -16.80 -1.16 -1.59
N GLN A 232 -17.13 0.12 -1.60
CA GLN A 232 -16.23 1.19 -2.00
C GLN A 232 -15.65 1.88 -0.76
N ILE A 233 -14.32 2.04 -0.74
CA ILE A 233 -13.59 2.71 0.33
C ILE A 233 -13.68 4.21 0.12
N HIS A 234 -14.12 4.96 1.12
CA HIS A 234 -14.04 6.42 1.15
C HIS A 234 -13.04 6.87 2.19
N ALA A 235 -12.08 7.69 1.78
CA ALA A 235 -11.10 8.29 2.66
C ALA A 235 -11.48 9.75 2.99
N LYS A 236 -11.32 10.11 4.26
CA LYS A 236 -11.46 11.47 4.76
C LYS A 236 -10.19 11.86 5.50
N LEU A 237 -9.71 13.08 5.25
CA LEU A 237 -8.64 13.67 6.05
C LEU A 237 -9.25 14.21 7.34
N VAL A 238 -8.78 13.73 8.50
CA VAL A 238 -9.35 14.07 9.81
C VAL A 238 -8.39 14.87 10.67
N GLY A 239 -7.08 14.73 10.46
CA GLY A 239 -6.07 15.48 11.19
C GLY A 239 -4.72 15.47 10.48
N ILE A 240 -3.80 16.30 10.97
CA ILE A 240 -2.42 16.34 10.49
C ILE A 240 -1.44 16.30 11.68
N LEU A 241 -0.32 15.65 11.48
CA LEU A 241 0.82 15.69 12.40
C LEU A 241 1.59 16.99 12.21
N ASP A 242 2.21 17.48 13.28
CA ASP A 242 3.23 18.51 13.15
C ASP A 242 4.47 17.96 12.39
N ARG A 243 5.49 18.81 12.22
CA ARG A 243 6.68 18.40 11.47
C ARG A 243 7.51 17.38 12.26
N ALA A 244 7.71 17.58 13.55
CA ALA A 244 8.59 16.73 14.35
C ALA A 244 8.02 15.30 14.45
N ASP A 245 6.74 15.22 14.77
CA ASP A 245 5.96 13.99 14.78
C ASP A 245 5.93 13.30 13.40
N GLY A 246 5.83 14.11 12.35
CA GLY A 246 5.89 13.65 10.98
C GLY A 246 7.21 13.00 10.57
N GLU A 247 8.34 13.54 11.03
CA GLU A 247 9.66 12.95 10.77
C GLU A 247 9.81 11.63 11.52
N LEU A 248 9.31 11.51 12.75
CA LEU A 248 9.31 10.23 13.48
C LEU A 248 8.51 9.15 12.74
N ILE A 249 7.34 9.49 12.20
CA ILE A 249 6.57 8.55 11.37
C ILE A 249 7.32 8.20 10.09
N LYS A 250 8.00 9.17 9.47
CA LYS A 250 8.76 8.92 8.26
C LYS A 250 9.90 7.94 8.53
N GLU A 251 10.71 8.19 9.55
CA GLU A 251 11.89 7.38 9.88
C GLU A 251 11.51 5.96 10.30
N ASN A 252 10.50 5.81 11.17
CA ASN A 252 10.17 4.50 11.75
C ASN A 252 9.27 3.64 10.85
N PHE A 253 8.49 4.24 9.94
CA PHE A 253 7.54 3.50 9.11
C PHE A 253 7.73 3.75 7.63
N TRP A 254 7.73 5.01 7.19
CA TRP A 254 7.76 5.29 5.76
C TRP A 254 9.06 4.81 5.12
N ASP A 255 10.22 5.17 5.67
CA ASP A 255 11.54 4.80 5.13
C ASP A 255 11.73 3.26 5.18
N VAL A 256 11.29 2.62 6.26
CA VAL A 256 11.34 1.15 6.43
C VAL A 256 10.43 0.43 5.43
N LEU A 257 9.16 0.82 5.31
CA LEU A 257 8.21 0.20 4.37
C LEU A 257 8.57 0.51 2.92
N HIS A 258 9.10 1.69 2.64
CA HIS A 258 9.52 2.06 1.29
C HIS A 258 10.74 1.25 0.84
N SER A 259 11.74 1.10 1.72
CA SER A 259 12.91 0.24 1.44
C SER A 259 12.55 -1.25 1.44
N GLY A 260 11.67 -1.70 2.34
CA GLY A 260 11.20 -3.09 2.39
C GLY A 260 10.41 -3.50 1.15
N VAL A 261 9.55 -2.64 0.61
CA VAL A 261 8.85 -2.91 -0.67
C VAL A 261 9.82 -2.91 -1.84
N ALA A 262 10.84 -2.05 -1.83
CA ALA A 262 11.89 -2.11 -2.83
C ALA A 262 12.66 -3.44 -2.77
N LYS A 263 12.90 -3.99 -1.57
CA LYS A 263 13.54 -5.31 -1.38
C LYS A 263 12.64 -6.50 -1.68
N GLN A 264 11.34 -6.45 -1.34
CA GLN A 264 10.40 -7.53 -1.70
C GLN A 264 10.22 -7.66 -3.22
N ALA A 265 10.37 -6.55 -3.95
CA ALA A 265 10.47 -6.59 -5.40
C ALA A 265 11.69 -7.41 -5.88
N ASP A 266 12.77 -7.41 -5.09
CA ASP A 266 14.01 -8.11 -5.38
C ASP A 266 14.02 -9.56 -4.82
N GLU A 267 13.35 -9.84 -3.69
CA GLU A 267 13.31 -11.14 -2.99
C GLU A 267 12.26 -12.13 -3.55
N GLU A 268 11.06 -11.67 -3.98
CA GLU A 268 10.05 -12.53 -4.66
C GLU A 268 10.61 -13.17 -5.96
N LEU A 269 11.76 -12.68 -6.47
CA LEU A 269 12.49 -13.20 -7.63
C LEU A 269 13.49 -14.32 -7.28
N THR A 270 13.86 -14.48 -6.01
CA THR A 270 14.85 -15.49 -5.58
C THR A 270 14.21 -16.80 -5.13
N GLU A 271 12.98 -16.75 -4.60
CA GLU A 271 12.25 -17.96 -4.17
C GLU A 271 11.72 -18.82 -5.35
N SER A 272 11.64 -18.26 -6.57
CA SER A 272 11.27 -19.04 -7.77
C SER A 272 12.37 -19.98 -8.24
N ASP A 273 13.65 -19.68 -7.94
CA ASP A 273 14.80 -20.50 -8.35
C ASP A 273 14.98 -21.74 -7.45
N ASP A 274 14.65 -21.64 -6.15
CA ASP A 274 14.78 -22.75 -5.20
C ASP A 274 13.65 -23.79 -5.32
N ALA A 275 12.48 -23.41 -5.85
CA ALA A 275 11.37 -24.34 -6.11
C ALA A 275 11.62 -25.29 -7.30
N ALA A 276 12.62 -25.00 -8.14
CA ALA A 276 12.94 -25.81 -9.32
C ALA A 276 13.85 -27.03 -9.03
N TYR A 277 14.32 -27.23 -7.78
CA TYR A 277 15.33 -28.26 -7.47
C TYR A 277 14.89 -29.40 -6.54
N THR A 278 13.61 -29.55 -6.21
CA THR A 278 13.13 -30.61 -5.30
C THR A 278 12.23 -31.68 -5.92
N ASP A 279 12.41 -32.03 -7.20
CA ASP A 279 11.84 -33.29 -7.75
C ASP A 279 12.80 -33.92 -8.77
N ALA A 280 13.84 -34.58 -8.24
CA ALA A 280 14.61 -35.58 -8.98
C ALA A 280 15.09 -36.69 -8.03
N GLU A 281 14.18 -37.60 -7.68
CA GLU A 281 14.49 -39.00 -7.34
C GLU A 281 13.52 -39.96 -8.03
#